data_AF-A0A354PAG4-F1
#
_entry.id   AF-A0A354PAG4-F1
#
_cell.length_a   1.000
_cell.length_b   1.000
_cell.length_c   1.000
_cell.angle_alpha   90.00
_cell.angle_beta   90.00
_cell.angle_gamma   90.00
#
_symmetry.space_group_name_H-M   'P 1'
#
loop_
_entity.id
_entity.type
_entity.pdbx_description
1 polymer ?
#
loop_
_entity_poly.entity_id
_entity_poly.type
_entity_poly.pdbx_seq_one_letter_code
_entity_poly.pdbx_strand_id
1 'polypeptide(L)'
;MMKPLPFLSIMMLVVVASTGCGNPSQDGDYEKVEHFVPAHWPNDLLDASAKIEERTSQLKGQPATDAKAIEDQLRDIVGWVPEIAADTDLTEQQWNPIYFASEKLSKRLAKMPRPLDDATLGAIEDYRKLLSETAKLLPPEEVAEVDPDEVPDETSVEKTSQPVAAPLENASEDS
;
A
#
# COMPACT_ATOMS: atom_id res chain seq x y z
N MET A 1 -55.14 -39.81 -33.91
CA MET A 1 -55.71 -38.58 -33.31
C MET A 1 -54.76 -37.43 -33.62
N MET A 2 -55.17 -36.52 -34.52
CA MET A 2 -54.47 -35.27 -34.80
C MET A 2 -55.41 -34.12 -34.44
N LYS A 3 -54.94 -33.20 -33.59
CA LYS A 3 -55.45 -31.83 -33.49
C LYS A 3 -54.24 -30.89 -33.31
N PRO A 4 -54.23 -29.71 -33.96
CA PRO A 4 -53.08 -28.81 -34.03
C PRO A 4 -53.19 -27.62 -33.06
N LEU A 5 -52.13 -26.79 -33.08
CA LEU A 5 -51.94 -25.42 -32.55
C LEU A 5 -51.34 -25.29 -31.14
N PRO A 6 -50.65 -24.18 -30.79
CA PRO A 6 -50.26 -23.00 -31.62
C PRO A 6 -48.77 -22.59 -31.49
N PHE A 7 -48.14 -22.32 -32.65
CA PHE A 7 -47.17 -21.22 -32.80
C PHE A 7 -47.92 -19.88 -32.58
N LEU A 8 -47.22 -18.85 -32.08
CA LEU A 8 -47.69 -17.55 -31.57
C LEU A 8 -48.08 -17.58 -30.08
N SER A 9 -47.26 -16.91 -29.25
CA SER A 9 -47.68 -16.05 -28.12
C SER A 9 -46.64 -15.98 -26.98
N ILE A 10 -45.33 -15.98 -27.28
CA ILE A 10 -44.32 -15.53 -26.29
C ILE A 10 -43.34 -14.57 -26.99
N MET A 11 -43.92 -13.57 -27.66
CA MET A 11 -43.22 -12.39 -28.19
C MET A 11 -43.86 -11.17 -27.50
N MET A 12 -43.83 -11.18 -26.17
CA MET A 12 -44.34 -10.08 -25.34
C MET A 12 -43.66 -10.09 -23.97
N LEU A 13 -42.36 -9.79 -23.96
CA LEU A 13 -41.65 -9.38 -22.75
C LEU A 13 -40.53 -8.40 -23.12
N VAL A 14 -40.90 -7.31 -23.81
CA VAL A 14 -40.00 -6.22 -24.26
C VAL A 14 -40.46 -4.86 -23.70
N VAL A 15 -40.94 -4.81 -22.46
CA VAL A 15 -41.29 -3.52 -21.83
C VAL A 15 -41.00 -3.55 -20.32
N VAL A 16 -39.72 -3.58 -19.93
CA VAL A 16 -39.29 -3.09 -18.62
C VAL A 16 -37.89 -2.50 -18.75
N ALA A 17 -37.69 -1.33 -18.14
CA ALA A 17 -36.44 -0.59 -17.90
C ALA A 17 -36.03 0.44 -18.98
N SER A 18 -36.78 1.53 -19.05
CA SER A 18 -36.25 2.83 -19.49
C SER A 18 -36.75 3.93 -18.56
N THR A 19 -36.37 3.84 -17.28
CA THR A 19 -36.37 4.99 -16.36
C THR A 19 -34.94 5.47 -16.21
N GLY A 20 -34.45 6.17 -17.25
CA GLY A 20 -33.24 7.00 -17.17
C GLY A 20 -33.60 8.28 -16.44
N CYS A 21 -33.47 8.28 -15.11
CA CYS A 21 -33.49 9.50 -14.32
C CYS A 21 -32.13 10.20 -14.53
N GLY A 22 -32.14 11.35 -15.21
CA GLY A 22 -31.00 12.24 -15.24
C GLY A 22 -30.75 12.77 -13.83
N ASN A 23 -29.53 12.58 -13.32
CA ASN A 23 -29.06 13.26 -12.12
C ASN A 23 -28.04 14.32 -12.55
N PRO A 24 -28.14 15.55 -12.01
CA PRO A 24 -27.44 16.72 -12.50
C PRO A 24 -25.93 16.60 -12.29
N SER A 25 -25.20 17.29 -13.17
CA SER A 25 -23.77 17.56 -13.14
C SER A 25 -23.27 17.69 -11.70
N GLN A 26 -22.52 16.69 -11.26
CA GLN A 26 -21.78 16.76 -10.02
C GLN A 26 -20.55 17.60 -10.31
N ASP A 27 -20.60 18.86 -9.86
CA ASP A 27 -19.44 19.74 -9.79
C ASP A 27 -18.30 18.98 -9.11
N GLY A 28 -17.17 18.92 -9.80
CA GLY A 28 -16.00 18.14 -9.41
C GLY A 28 -15.30 18.75 -8.21
N ASP A 29 -15.84 18.52 -7.02
CA ASP A 29 -15.10 18.63 -5.77
C ASP A 29 -14.31 17.33 -5.61
N TYR A 30 -13.11 17.30 -6.17
CA TYR A 30 -12.14 16.24 -5.90
C TYR A 30 -11.63 16.46 -4.47
N GLU A 31 -12.37 15.95 -3.48
CA GLU A 31 -11.82 15.83 -2.13
C GLU A 31 -10.46 15.12 -2.24
N LYS A 32 -9.40 15.76 -1.74
CA LYS A 32 -8.08 15.12 -1.63
C LYS A 32 -8.24 13.93 -0.71
N VAL A 33 -8.37 12.74 -1.30
CA VAL A 33 -8.33 11.48 -0.55
C VAL A 33 -6.96 11.41 0.09
N GLU A 34 -6.89 11.65 1.40
CA GLU A 34 -5.69 11.41 2.19
C GLU A 34 -5.43 9.90 2.18
N HIS A 35 -4.45 9.46 1.40
CA HIS A 35 -4.05 8.06 1.35
C HIS A 35 -3.31 7.72 2.65
N PHE A 36 -3.94 6.92 3.50
CA PHE A 36 -3.30 6.42 4.72
C PHE A 36 -2.20 5.42 4.36
N VAL A 37 -0.94 5.74 4.71
CA VAL A 37 0.21 4.84 4.57
C VAL A 37 0.47 4.13 5.91
N PRO A 38 0.32 2.79 5.98
CA PRO A 38 0.59 2.04 7.21
C PRO A 38 2.05 2.14 7.66
N ALA A 39 2.30 2.10 8.97
CA ALA A 39 3.66 2.21 9.52
C ALA A 39 4.62 1.09 9.06
N HIS A 40 4.10 -0.04 8.61
CA HIS A 40 4.89 -1.17 8.08
C HIS A 40 5.05 -1.15 6.55
N TRP A 41 4.57 -0.12 5.85
CA TRP A 41 4.81 0.06 4.42
C TRP A 41 6.33 0.11 4.14
N PRO A 42 6.88 -0.69 3.21
CA PRO A 42 8.30 -0.63 2.87
C PRO A 42 8.67 0.59 2.01
N ASN A 43 9.82 1.21 2.29
CA ASN A 43 10.32 2.34 1.49
C ASN A 43 10.90 1.88 0.16
N ASP A 44 11.56 0.72 0.14
CA ASP A 44 12.21 0.14 -1.04
C ASP A 44 12.29 -1.40 -0.93
N LEU A 45 12.94 -2.05 -1.91
CA LEU A 45 13.09 -3.50 -1.94
C LEU A 45 13.97 -4.07 -0.81
N LEU A 46 14.97 -3.33 -0.34
CA LEU A 46 15.85 -3.76 0.76
C LEU A 46 15.13 -3.63 2.11
N ASP A 47 14.42 -2.53 2.33
CA ASP A 47 13.57 -2.32 3.50
C ASP A 47 12.45 -3.37 3.55
N ALA A 48 11.84 -3.71 2.40
CA ALA A 48 10.89 -4.82 2.34
C ALA A 48 11.51 -6.15 2.78
N SER A 49 12.71 -6.48 2.29
CA SER A 49 13.45 -7.68 2.68
C SER A 49 13.73 -7.72 4.20
N ALA A 50 14.12 -6.59 4.78
CA ALA A 50 14.38 -6.45 6.22
C ALA A 50 13.11 -6.59 7.05
N LYS A 51 12.02 -5.90 6.66
CA LYS A 51 10.73 -5.98 7.36
C LYS A 51 10.15 -7.39 7.31
N ILE A 52 10.29 -8.11 6.19
CA ILE A 52 9.90 -9.53 6.08
C ILE A 52 10.68 -10.40 7.07
N GLU A 53 11.99 -10.19 7.20
CA GLU A 53 12.82 -10.93 8.19
C GLU A 53 12.35 -10.69 9.62
N GLU A 54 12.10 -9.43 9.95
CA GLU A 54 11.71 -9.01 11.29
C GLU A 54 10.41 -9.72 11.70
N ARG A 55 9.37 -9.66 10.85
CA ARG A 55 8.09 -10.30 11.13
C ARG A 55 8.25 -11.83 11.19
N THR A 56 9.03 -12.41 10.30
CA THR A 56 9.30 -13.86 10.30
C THR A 56 10.00 -14.30 11.60
N SER A 57 10.93 -13.49 12.12
CA SER A 57 11.64 -13.75 13.37
C SER A 57 10.72 -13.60 14.59
N GLN A 58 9.87 -12.58 14.59
CA GLN A 58 8.84 -12.39 15.63
C GLN A 58 7.86 -13.58 15.67
N LEU A 59 7.45 -14.11 14.51
CA LEU A 59 6.57 -15.27 14.41
C LEU A 59 7.20 -16.57 14.92
N LYS A 60 8.53 -16.70 14.90
CA LYS A 60 9.25 -17.86 15.49
C LYS A 60 9.26 -17.82 17.02
N GLY A 61 9.21 -16.62 17.62
CA GLY A 61 9.29 -16.41 19.07
C GLY A 61 7.95 -16.32 19.79
N GLN A 62 6.83 -16.19 19.08
CA GLN A 62 5.51 -15.94 19.69
C GLN A 62 4.55 -17.15 19.59
N PRO A 63 3.73 -17.40 20.64
CA PRO A 63 2.60 -18.32 20.54
C PRO A 63 1.58 -17.84 19.49
N ALA A 64 0.86 -18.77 18.87
CA ALA A 64 -0.04 -18.47 17.75
C ALA A 64 -1.18 -17.50 18.09
N THR A 65 -1.61 -17.44 19.36
CA THR A 65 -2.71 -16.57 19.81
C THR A 65 -2.41 -15.08 19.69
N ASP A 66 -1.13 -14.70 19.76
CA ASP A 66 -0.70 -13.29 19.78
C ASP A 66 -0.07 -12.86 18.44
N ALA A 67 0.08 -13.81 17.50
CA ALA A 67 0.83 -13.63 16.26
C ALA A 67 0.05 -12.95 15.13
N LYS A 68 -1.29 -12.87 15.22
CA LYS A 68 -2.15 -12.49 14.09
C LYS A 68 -1.78 -11.15 13.45
N ALA A 69 -1.49 -10.13 14.25
CA ALA A 69 -1.09 -8.82 13.74
C ALA A 69 0.22 -8.88 12.95
N ILE A 70 1.19 -9.69 13.40
CA ILE A 70 2.47 -9.88 12.72
C ILE A 70 2.28 -10.67 11.42
N GLU A 71 1.38 -11.66 11.41
CA GLU A 71 1.03 -12.41 10.20
C GLU A 71 0.38 -11.52 9.15
N ASP A 72 -0.51 -10.61 9.57
CA ASP A 72 -1.16 -9.66 8.66
C ASP A 72 -0.15 -8.69 8.08
N GLN A 73 0.72 -8.11 8.91
CA GLN A 73 1.80 -7.24 8.42
C GLN A 73 2.71 -7.96 7.43
N LEU A 74 3.07 -9.23 7.69
CA LEU A 74 3.89 -10.02 6.77
C LEU A 74 3.18 -10.22 5.42
N ARG A 75 1.87 -10.49 5.43
CA ARG A 75 1.07 -10.63 4.19
C ARG A 75 0.96 -9.31 3.45
N ASP A 76 0.71 -8.21 4.16
CA ASP A 76 0.63 -6.87 3.59
C ASP A 76 1.94 -6.50 2.88
N ILE A 77 3.07 -6.65 3.56
CA ILE A 77 4.39 -6.35 2.98
C ILE A 77 4.62 -7.18 1.72
N VAL A 78 4.38 -8.50 1.76
CA VAL A 78 4.53 -9.36 0.57
C VAL A 78 3.60 -8.92 -0.56
N GLY A 79 2.39 -8.46 -0.23
CA GLY A 79 1.40 -7.95 -1.19
C GLY A 79 1.76 -6.62 -1.84
N TRP A 80 2.44 -5.72 -1.12
CA TRP A 80 2.83 -4.39 -1.63
C TRP A 80 4.12 -4.39 -2.43
N VAL A 81 5.01 -5.35 -2.20
CA VAL A 81 6.32 -5.37 -2.87
C VAL A 81 6.27 -5.32 -4.41
N PRO A 82 5.31 -5.93 -5.13
CA PRO A 82 5.20 -5.75 -6.58
C PRO A 82 4.89 -4.31 -7.00
N GLU A 83 4.10 -3.58 -6.21
CA GLU A 83 3.81 -2.16 -6.45
C GLU A 83 5.08 -1.33 -6.27
N ILE A 84 5.80 -1.55 -5.17
CA ILE A 84 7.10 -0.90 -4.90
C ILE A 84 8.09 -1.20 -6.03
N ALA A 85 8.19 -2.45 -6.47
CA ALA A 85 9.10 -2.83 -7.55
C ALA A 85 8.75 -2.16 -8.88
N ALA A 86 7.45 -2.00 -9.17
CA ALA A 86 6.98 -1.36 -10.39
C ALA A 86 7.16 0.17 -10.39
N ASP A 87 7.33 0.80 -9.21
CA ASP A 87 7.60 2.24 -9.06
C ASP A 87 9.10 2.57 -9.17
N THR A 88 9.96 1.58 -9.37
CA THR A 88 11.41 1.78 -9.56
C THR A 88 11.80 1.82 -11.04
N ASP A 89 13.07 2.14 -11.32
CA ASP A 89 13.67 2.07 -12.66
C ASP A 89 13.91 0.64 -13.20
N LEU A 90 13.43 -0.40 -12.50
CA LEU A 90 13.49 -1.76 -13.00
C LEU A 90 12.64 -1.92 -14.26
N THR A 91 13.20 -2.54 -15.29
CA THR A 91 12.42 -3.02 -16.43
C THR A 91 11.39 -4.06 -15.99
N GLU A 92 10.33 -4.21 -16.78
CA GLU A 92 9.31 -5.25 -16.55
C GLU A 92 9.91 -6.65 -16.42
N GLN A 93 10.95 -6.95 -17.21
CA GLN A 93 11.65 -8.22 -17.13
C GLN A 93 12.36 -8.43 -15.78
N GLN A 94 12.83 -7.35 -15.15
CA GLN A 94 13.52 -7.41 -13.86
C GLN A 94 12.55 -7.49 -12.68
N TRP A 95 11.40 -6.80 -12.72
CA TRP A 95 10.43 -6.84 -11.61
C TRP A 95 9.35 -7.94 -11.74
N ASN A 96 9.06 -8.47 -12.94
CA ASN A 96 8.13 -9.60 -13.11
C ASN A 96 8.44 -10.83 -12.23
N PRO A 97 9.71 -11.25 -12.05
CA PRO A 97 10.06 -12.31 -11.10
C PRO A 97 9.60 -12.02 -9.67
N ILE A 98 9.67 -10.76 -9.22
CA ILE A 98 9.19 -10.33 -7.90
C ILE A 98 7.68 -10.54 -7.81
N TYR A 99 6.92 -10.07 -8.82
CA TYR A 99 5.46 -10.25 -8.87
C TYR A 99 5.06 -11.73 -8.81
N PHE A 100 5.67 -12.61 -9.61
CA PHE A 100 5.32 -14.03 -9.58
C PHE A 100 5.70 -14.71 -8.26
N ALA A 101 6.83 -14.32 -7.68
CA ALA A 101 7.27 -14.84 -6.40
C ALA A 101 6.37 -14.36 -5.25
N SER A 102 5.93 -13.10 -5.27
CA SER A 102 4.99 -12.55 -4.29
C SER A 102 3.64 -13.29 -4.36
N GLU A 103 3.10 -13.51 -5.55
CA GLU A 103 1.86 -14.25 -5.77
C GLU A 103 1.93 -15.67 -5.20
N LYS A 104 3.06 -16.35 -5.43
CA LYS A 104 3.31 -17.70 -4.90
C LYS A 104 3.43 -17.68 -3.38
N LEU A 105 4.15 -16.72 -2.82
CA LEU A 105 4.34 -16.59 -1.38
C LEU A 105 3.03 -16.22 -0.69
N SER A 106 2.28 -15.24 -1.20
CA SER A 106 0.95 -14.84 -0.72
C SER A 106 -0.01 -16.02 -0.63
N LYS A 107 -0.06 -16.89 -1.66
CA LYS A 107 -0.89 -18.11 -1.64
C LYS A 107 -0.49 -19.10 -0.55
N ARG A 108 0.82 -19.19 -0.26
CA ARG A 108 1.34 -20.01 0.83
C ARG A 108 1.00 -19.40 2.19
N LEU A 109 1.27 -18.10 2.36
CA LEU A 109 0.96 -17.35 3.56
C LEU A 109 -0.54 -17.32 3.84
N ALA A 110 -1.42 -17.40 2.83
CA ALA A 110 -2.86 -17.50 3.01
C ALA A 110 -3.26 -18.62 4.00
N LYS A 111 -2.53 -19.75 3.96
CA LYS A 111 -2.75 -20.95 4.77
C LYS A 111 -1.83 -21.07 6.00
N MET A 112 -1.01 -20.05 6.25
CA MET A 112 0.16 -20.03 7.14
C MET A 112 0.08 -21.07 8.27
N PRO A 113 0.86 -22.17 8.21
CA PRO A 113 0.89 -23.14 9.29
C PRO A 113 1.46 -22.50 10.56
N ARG A 114 0.98 -22.94 11.73
CA ARG A 114 1.52 -22.56 13.03
C ARG A 114 1.94 -23.83 13.79
N PRO A 115 3.25 -24.03 14.07
CA PRO A 115 4.38 -23.16 13.71
C PRO A 115 4.63 -23.09 12.20
N LEU A 116 5.39 -22.09 11.74
CA LEU A 116 5.83 -22.00 10.35
C LEU A 116 6.66 -23.25 10.01
N ASP A 117 6.29 -23.95 8.94
CA ASP A 117 7.04 -25.10 8.45
C ASP A 117 8.30 -24.69 7.68
N ASP A 118 9.26 -25.61 7.56
CA ASP A 118 10.54 -25.37 6.88
C ASP A 118 10.35 -24.95 5.42
N ALA A 119 9.31 -25.47 4.76
CA ALA A 119 8.99 -25.11 3.38
C ALA A 119 8.54 -23.65 3.24
N THR A 120 7.82 -23.13 4.24
CA THR A 120 7.38 -21.73 4.30
C THR A 120 8.53 -20.81 4.67
N LEU A 121 9.37 -21.22 5.62
CA LEU A 121 10.58 -20.49 5.96
C LEU A 121 11.54 -20.38 4.76
N GLY A 122 11.74 -21.48 4.02
CA GLY A 122 12.54 -21.47 2.80
C GLY A 122 11.97 -20.56 1.71
N ALA A 123 10.65 -20.60 1.51
CA ALA A 123 9.99 -19.72 0.53
C ALA A 123 10.09 -18.23 0.89
N ILE A 124 10.04 -17.89 2.18
CA ILE A 124 10.26 -16.52 2.65
C ILE A 124 11.70 -16.10 2.36
N GLU A 125 12.67 -16.94 2.69
CA GLU A 125 14.09 -16.63 2.48
C GLU A 125 14.44 -16.49 0.99
N ASP A 126 13.94 -17.39 0.14
CA ASP A 126 14.11 -17.28 -1.32
C ASP A 126 13.55 -15.95 -1.85
N TYR A 127 12.39 -15.52 -1.34
CA TYR A 127 11.79 -14.26 -1.73
C TYR A 127 12.62 -13.06 -1.27
N ARG A 128 13.07 -13.04 -0.01
CA ARG A 128 13.95 -11.99 0.52
C ARG A 128 15.25 -11.86 -0.28
N LYS A 129 15.85 -13.00 -0.63
CA LYS A 129 17.05 -13.04 -1.48
C LYS A 129 16.77 -12.44 -2.85
N LEU A 130 15.64 -12.78 -3.47
CA LEU A 130 15.22 -12.17 -4.74
C LEU A 130 15.14 -10.65 -4.62
N LEU A 131 14.48 -10.11 -3.59
CA LEU A 131 14.38 -8.66 -3.38
C LEU A 131 15.77 -8.02 -3.25
N SER A 132 16.64 -8.63 -2.45
CA SER A 132 17.97 -8.11 -2.16
C SER A 132 18.90 -8.18 -3.38
N GLU A 133 18.77 -9.19 -4.24
CA GLU A 133 19.54 -9.28 -5.48
C GLU A 133 19.00 -8.31 -6.55
N THR A 134 17.69 -8.18 -6.69
CA THR A 134 17.10 -7.26 -7.66
C THR A 134 17.37 -5.80 -7.30
N ALA A 135 17.38 -5.45 -6.01
CA ALA A 135 17.71 -4.10 -5.55
C ALA A 135 19.10 -3.63 -6.01
N LYS A 136 20.06 -4.55 -6.23
CA LYS A 136 21.41 -4.21 -6.72
C LYS A 136 21.44 -3.76 -8.19
N LEU A 137 20.34 -3.95 -8.91
CA LEU A 137 20.20 -3.52 -10.31
C LEU A 137 19.76 -2.07 -10.41
N LEU A 138 19.26 -1.48 -9.32
CA LEU A 138 18.87 -0.08 -9.27
C LEU A 138 20.12 0.81 -9.31
N PRO A 139 20.04 1.98 -9.97
CA PRO A 139 21.08 2.98 -9.84
C PRO A 139 21.24 3.34 -8.35
N PRO A 140 22.46 3.66 -7.89
CA PRO A 140 22.62 4.28 -6.58
C PRO A 140 21.76 5.55 -6.56
N GLU A 141 21.06 5.82 -5.45
CA GLU A 141 20.23 7.03 -5.33
C GLU A 141 21.06 8.23 -5.76
N GLU A 142 20.64 8.85 -6.86
CA GLU A 142 21.25 10.08 -7.34
C GLU A 142 20.89 11.12 -6.28
N VAL A 143 21.87 11.49 -5.44
CA VAL A 143 21.76 12.68 -4.62
C VAL A 143 21.55 13.82 -5.59
N ALA A 144 20.30 14.27 -5.72
CA ALA A 144 19.96 15.43 -6.53
C ALA A 144 20.99 16.50 -6.19
N GLU A 145 21.85 16.84 -7.16
CA GLU A 145 22.76 17.96 -7.01
C GLU A 145 21.86 19.17 -6.78
N VAL A 146 21.76 19.59 -5.51
CA VAL A 146 21.17 20.87 -5.16
C VAL A 146 22.04 21.88 -5.89
N ASP A 147 21.53 22.44 -6.98
CA ASP A 147 22.21 23.51 -7.70
C ASP A 147 22.46 24.62 -6.67
N PRO A 148 23.73 24.89 -6.29
CA PRO A 148 24.01 25.92 -5.31
C PRO A 148 23.58 27.33 -5.77
N ASP A 149 23.24 27.49 -7.06
CA ASP A 149 22.71 28.72 -7.63
C ASP A 149 21.16 28.81 -7.64
N GLU A 150 20.42 27.77 -7.22
CA GLU A 150 18.98 27.89 -6.92
C GLU A 150 18.79 28.54 -5.55
N VAL A 151 19.07 29.86 -5.51
CA VAL A 151 18.76 30.73 -4.38
C VAL A 151 17.27 30.59 -4.09
N PRO A 152 16.87 30.14 -2.88
CA PRO A 152 15.46 30.20 -2.51
C PRO A 152 15.03 31.67 -2.60
N ASP A 153 14.02 31.93 -3.42
CA ASP A 153 13.40 33.23 -3.55
C ASP A 153 12.79 33.65 -2.20
N GLU A 154 13.61 34.31 -1.37
CA GLU A 154 13.21 34.96 -0.12
C GLU A 154 12.38 36.24 -0.39
N THR A 155 11.44 36.21 -1.33
CA THR A 155 10.47 37.28 -1.55
C THR A 155 9.02 36.81 -1.31
N SER A 156 8.78 36.23 -0.13
CA SER A 156 7.46 36.31 0.51
C SER A 156 7.59 36.41 2.03
N VAL A 157 8.35 37.41 2.46
CA VAL A 157 8.18 38.01 3.79
C VAL A 157 7.41 39.31 3.60
N GLU A 158 6.07 39.24 3.47
CA GLU A 158 5.24 40.41 3.74
C GLU A 158 4.80 40.42 5.21
N LYS A 159 5.25 41.49 5.85
CA LYS A 159 5.18 41.84 7.26
C LYS A 159 3.90 42.64 7.53
N THR A 160 3.13 42.26 8.55
CA THR A 160 2.29 43.16 9.37
C THR A 160 2.02 42.45 10.70
N SER A 161 2.87 42.58 11.72
CA SER A 161 2.81 43.60 12.79
C SER A 161 1.40 43.95 13.28
N GLN A 162 0.99 43.42 14.44
CA GLN A 162 0.88 44.28 15.62
C GLN A 162 0.94 43.50 16.97
N PRO A 163 1.48 44.12 18.03
CA PRO A 163 1.66 43.53 19.36
C PRO A 163 0.62 44.07 20.37
N VAL A 164 0.16 43.26 21.34
CA VAL A 164 -0.34 43.78 22.64
C VAL A 164 -0.10 42.78 23.77
N ALA A 165 0.83 43.17 24.64
CA ALA A 165 0.90 43.01 26.10
C ALA A 165 0.45 41.70 26.77
N ALA A 166 1.43 40.98 27.31
CA ALA A 166 1.31 40.39 28.64
C ALA A 166 1.45 41.48 29.71
N PRO A 167 0.81 41.32 30.87
CA PRO A 167 1.52 41.53 32.12
C PRO A 167 1.56 40.27 32.99
N LEU A 168 2.78 40.02 33.49
CA LEU A 168 3.13 39.15 34.59
C LEU A 168 2.35 39.52 35.86
N GLU A 169 1.96 38.53 36.66
CA GLU A 169 2.28 38.56 38.09
C GLU A 169 2.30 37.13 38.68
N ASN A 170 3.27 36.95 39.57
CA ASN A 170 3.81 35.70 40.08
C ASN A 170 3.90 35.88 41.60
N ALA A 171 3.30 35.01 42.40
CA ALA A 171 3.55 34.86 43.85
C ALA A 171 2.68 33.71 44.40
N SER A 172 3.27 32.59 44.83
CA SER A 172 3.74 32.30 46.20
C SER A 172 2.62 31.74 47.10
N GLU A 173 2.64 30.45 47.47
CA GLU A 173 3.04 29.88 48.78
C GLU A 173 1.81 29.16 49.37
N ASP A 174 1.87 27.84 49.57
CA ASP A 174 2.11 27.14 50.85
C ASP A 174 0.80 26.70 51.55
N SER A 175 0.88 25.49 52.13
CA SER A 175 -0.11 24.74 52.95
C SER A 175 -1.10 23.81 52.24
#